data_AF-A0A7C1XPY7-F1
#
_entry.id   AF-A0A7C1XPY7-F1
#
_cell.length_a   1.000
_cell.length_b   1.000
_cell.length_c   1.000
_cell.angle_alpha   90.00
_cell.angle_beta   90.00
_cell.angle_gamma   90.00
#
_symmetry.space_group_name_H-M   'P 1'
#
loop_
_entity.id
_entity.type
_entity.pdbx_description
1 polymer ?
#
loop_
_entity_poly.entity_id
_entity_poly.type
_entity_poly.pdbx_seq_one_letter_code
_entity_poly.pdbx_strand_id
1 'polypeptide(L)'
;MTLPDWREADDYAPLAKLTPAHWAWEFLRRNVAYREDYAWFITTWRALEHDYGRPPHRDFHRWRQDPRAWREAPGGEEPGEGEPLLIECWMGERWGLGRFPPDPALPADQLPDPPVWRELPSVVEELPHDDNQATAFHVSLRFDTRAPLEAQVEAARRLLAARLHRLRREGRLEPATGAQQIRVLTAYLRLLDAIDEGASPGEAMALLGDEDAALPADADVMLVRARALRDAEYRFLAHS
;
A
#
# COMPACT_ATOMS: atom_id res chain seq x y z
N MET A 1 17.09 6.77 9.76
CA MET A 1 16.40 5.48 9.66
C MET A 1 17.43 4.48 9.21
N THR A 2 17.55 3.34 9.89
CA THR A 2 18.49 2.28 9.48
C THR A 2 17.70 1.32 8.60
N LEU A 3 18.03 1.29 7.31
CA LEU A 3 17.53 0.26 6.39
C LEU A 3 18.50 -0.93 6.41
N PRO A 4 18.03 -2.14 6.08
CA PRO A 4 18.92 -3.28 5.85
C PRO A 4 19.83 -3.01 4.65
N ASP A 5 21.08 -3.49 4.65
CA ASP A 5 21.98 -3.29 3.51
C ASP A 5 21.48 -4.11 2.32
N TRP A 6 21.02 -3.44 1.26
CA TRP A 6 20.45 -4.09 0.07
C TRP A 6 21.43 -5.04 -0.64
N ARG A 7 22.74 -4.86 -0.41
CA ARG A 7 23.80 -5.73 -0.94
C ARG A 7 23.83 -7.08 -0.25
N GLU A 8 23.43 -7.14 1.03
CA GLU A 8 23.45 -8.35 1.84
C GLU A 8 22.07 -9.01 1.86
N ALA A 9 21.92 -10.17 1.23
CA ALA A 9 20.62 -10.85 1.17
C ALA A 9 20.12 -11.30 2.57
N ASP A 10 21.04 -11.65 3.47
CA ASP A 10 20.73 -12.15 4.82
C ASP A 10 20.10 -11.08 5.72
N ASP A 11 20.37 -9.80 5.45
CA ASP A 11 19.73 -8.67 6.13
C ASP A 11 18.20 -8.65 5.93
N TYR A 12 17.70 -9.36 4.91
CA TYR A 12 16.28 -9.51 4.59
C TYR A 12 15.70 -10.86 5.05
N ALA A 13 16.48 -11.74 5.68
CA ALA A 13 16.01 -13.04 6.16
C ALA A 13 14.79 -12.97 7.10
N PRO A 14 14.64 -11.96 7.98
CA PRO A 14 13.43 -11.82 8.81
C PRO A 14 12.13 -11.67 8.00
N LEU A 15 12.21 -11.15 6.76
CA LEU A 15 11.04 -10.89 5.92
C LEU A 15 10.27 -12.15 5.53
N ALA A 16 10.93 -13.31 5.54
CA ALA A 16 10.33 -14.60 5.18
C ALA A 16 9.18 -15.03 6.09
N LYS A 17 9.04 -14.40 7.28
CA LYS A 17 8.00 -14.72 8.27
C LYS A 17 6.90 -13.66 8.36
N LEU A 18 6.94 -12.63 7.52
CA LEU A 18 5.98 -11.54 7.59
C LEU A 18 4.60 -11.97 7.10
N THR A 19 3.58 -11.45 7.78
CA THR A 19 2.19 -11.54 7.32
C THR A 19 1.95 -10.54 6.18
N PRO A 20 0.85 -10.66 5.42
CA PRO A 20 0.53 -9.72 4.35
C PRO A 20 0.44 -8.25 4.84
N ALA A 21 -0.12 -8.03 6.03
CA ALA A 21 -0.19 -6.71 6.66
C ALA A 21 1.20 -6.12 6.99
N HIS A 22 2.17 -6.96 7.39
CA HIS A 22 3.55 -6.55 7.63
C HIS A 22 4.31 -6.27 6.33
N TRP A 23 4.06 -7.05 5.27
CA TRP A 23 4.59 -6.76 3.94
C TRP A 23 4.12 -5.40 3.43
N ALA A 24 2.83 -5.12 3.54
CA ALA A 24 2.28 -3.82 3.17
C ALA A 24 2.99 -2.66 3.93
N TRP A 25 3.34 -2.88 5.19
CA TRP A 25 4.08 -1.90 5.99
C TRP A 25 5.51 -1.69 5.51
N GLU A 26 6.25 -2.75 5.17
CA GLU A 26 7.61 -2.61 4.66
C GLU A 26 7.67 -1.78 3.37
N PHE A 27 6.65 -1.90 2.51
CA PHE A 27 6.52 -1.03 1.34
C PHE A 27 6.15 0.40 1.73
N LEU A 28 5.11 0.60 2.56
CA LEU A 28 4.66 1.94 2.96
C LEU A 28 5.75 2.74 3.70
N ARG A 29 6.50 2.12 4.61
CA ARG A 29 7.55 2.83 5.38
C ARG A 29 8.71 3.33 4.50
N ARG A 30 8.82 2.83 3.26
CA ARG A 30 9.76 3.29 2.25
C ARG A 30 9.24 4.44 1.38
N ASN A 31 7.97 4.76 1.48
CA ASN A 31 7.37 5.86 0.76
C ASN A 31 7.84 7.21 1.32
N VAL A 32 8.48 8.03 0.49
CA VAL A 32 9.01 9.35 0.89
C VAL A 32 7.90 10.28 1.37
N ALA A 33 6.77 10.33 0.66
CA ALA A 33 5.64 11.17 1.06
C ALA A 33 5.03 10.69 2.39
N TYR A 34 5.00 9.39 2.68
CA TYR A 34 4.58 8.88 3.98
C TYR A 34 5.54 9.32 5.10
N ARG A 35 6.86 9.22 4.86
CA ARG A 35 7.89 9.64 5.83
C ARG A 35 7.78 11.14 6.14
N GLU A 36 7.57 11.97 5.13
CA GLU A 36 7.37 13.42 5.27
C GLU A 36 6.10 13.75 6.06
N ASP A 37 4.97 13.15 5.67
CA ASP A 37 3.70 13.33 6.37
C ASP A 37 3.78 12.82 7.81
N TYR A 38 4.47 11.69 8.06
CA TYR A 38 4.71 11.20 9.41
C TYR A 38 5.57 12.15 10.24
N ALA A 39 6.65 12.70 9.67
CA ALA A 39 7.52 13.65 10.37
C ALA A 39 6.74 14.90 10.81
N TRP A 40 5.89 15.43 9.93
CA TRP A 40 4.96 16.51 10.28
C TRP A 40 3.97 16.08 11.37
N PHE A 41 3.33 14.92 11.19
CA PHE A 41 2.30 14.40 12.10
C PHE A 41 2.86 14.23 13.51
N ILE A 42 4.00 13.54 13.67
CA ILE A 42 4.56 13.23 14.98
C ILE A 42 5.07 14.49 15.70
N THR A 43 5.59 15.46 14.94
CA THR A 43 6.00 16.76 15.48
C THR A 43 4.80 17.52 16.01
N THR A 44 3.73 17.60 15.21
CA THR A 44 2.49 18.28 15.58
C THR A 44 1.80 17.59 16.76
N TRP A 45 1.70 16.26 16.73
CA TRP A 45 1.13 15.46 17.81
C TRP A 45 1.85 15.67 19.13
N ARG A 46 3.19 15.63 19.14
CA ARG A 46 4.00 15.86 20.35
C ARG A 46 3.83 17.28 20.90
N ALA A 47 3.70 18.28 20.04
CA ALA A 47 3.42 19.65 20.47
C ALA A 47 2.03 19.76 21.13
N LEU A 48 1.00 19.13 20.53
CA LEU A 48 -0.34 19.07 21.12
C LEU A 48 -0.35 18.31 22.45
N GLU A 49 0.38 17.20 22.56
CA GLU A 49 0.54 16.47 23.83
C GLU A 49 1.26 17.29 24.91
N HIS A 50 2.22 18.13 24.53
CA HIS A 50 2.89 19.03 25.45
C HIS A 50 1.91 20.09 26.01
N ASP A 51 1.10 20.68 25.13
CA ASP A 51 0.22 21.79 25.47
C ASP A 51 -1.06 21.33 26.22
N TYR A 52 -1.54 20.12 25.92
CA TYR A 52 -2.85 19.62 26.39
C TYR A 52 -2.79 18.30 27.16
N GLY A 53 -1.60 17.71 27.31
CA GLY A 53 -1.39 16.45 28.02
C GLY A 53 -1.63 15.20 27.18
N ARG A 54 -1.51 14.04 27.82
CA ARG A 54 -1.65 12.70 27.22
C ARG A 54 -2.83 11.94 27.83
N PRO A 55 -3.44 10.98 27.11
CA PRO A 55 -4.44 10.09 27.70
C PRO A 55 -3.92 9.38 28.97
N PRO A 56 -4.78 9.13 29.97
CA PRO A 56 -6.20 9.53 30.02
C PRO A 56 -6.43 10.99 30.45
N HIS A 57 -5.40 11.75 30.79
CA HIS A 57 -5.48 13.09 31.40
C HIS A 57 -5.45 14.26 30.40
N ARG A 58 -5.61 13.98 29.11
CA ARG A 58 -5.59 14.98 28.04
C ARG A 58 -6.81 15.92 28.15
N ASP A 59 -6.60 17.22 28.06
CA ASP A 59 -7.68 18.19 27.87
C ASP A 59 -8.20 18.12 26.42
N PHE A 60 -9.07 17.16 26.16
CA PHE A 60 -9.60 16.90 24.82
C PHE A 60 -10.46 18.06 24.28
N HIS A 61 -11.10 18.82 25.17
CA HIS A 61 -11.92 19.96 24.75
C HIS A 61 -11.04 21.08 24.16
N ARG A 62 -9.95 21.44 24.84
CA ARG A 62 -9.01 22.44 24.30
C ARG A 62 -8.22 21.92 23.11
N TRP A 63 -7.83 20.64 23.10
CA TRP A 63 -7.19 20.00 21.95
C TRP A 63 -8.04 20.14 20.69
N ARG A 64 -9.35 19.83 20.77
CA ARG A 64 -10.26 19.86 19.62
C ARG A 64 -10.46 21.27 19.04
N GLN A 65 -10.20 22.31 19.83
CA GLN A 65 -10.30 23.71 19.41
C GLN A 65 -9.00 24.23 18.77
N ASP A 66 -7.90 23.49 18.88
CA ASP A 66 -6.62 23.91 18.30
C ASP A 66 -6.60 23.63 16.78
N PRO A 67 -6.36 24.64 15.92
CA PRO A 67 -6.28 24.44 14.47
C PRO A 67 -5.23 23.42 14.04
N ARG A 68 -4.13 23.24 14.79
CA ARG A 68 -3.07 22.26 14.52
C ARG A 68 -3.56 20.82 14.64
N ALA A 69 -4.66 20.59 15.37
CA ALA A 69 -5.26 19.26 15.53
C ALA A 69 -6.00 18.80 14.27
N TRP A 70 -6.15 19.66 13.26
CA TRP A 70 -6.97 19.41 12.08
C TRP A 70 -6.18 19.57 10.78
N ARG A 71 -6.60 18.81 9.74
CA ARG A 71 -6.11 18.95 8.37
C ARG A 71 -7.25 18.65 7.40
N GLU A 72 -7.25 19.30 6.24
CA GLU A 72 -8.26 19.07 5.20
C GLU A 72 -8.22 17.61 4.72
N ALA A 73 -9.41 17.02 4.55
CA ALA A 73 -9.54 15.62 4.13
C ALA A 73 -8.88 15.39 2.75
N PRO A 74 -8.18 14.27 2.57
CA PRO A 74 -7.61 13.93 1.27
C PRO A 74 -8.73 13.50 0.30
N GLY A 75 -8.86 14.18 -0.85
CA GLY A 75 -9.75 13.73 -1.94
C GLY A 75 -11.06 14.49 -2.13
N GLY A 76 -11.20 15.72 -1.63
CA GLY A 76 -12.20 16.64 -2.17
C GLY A 76 -11.91 16.94 -3.64
N GLU A 77 -12.95 16.98 -4.49
CA GLU A 77 -12.82 17.32 -5.91
C GLU A 77 -12.24 18.74 -6.08
N GLU A 78 -12.55 19.63 -5.12
CA GLU A 78 -11.90 20.93 -4.97
C GLU A 78 -11.21 21.11 -3.59
N PRO A 79 -10.12 21.92 -3.52
CA PRO A 79 -9.52 22.31 -2.25
C PRO A 79 -10.55 23.00 -1.33
N GLY A 80 -10.77 22.46 -0.13
CA GLY A 80 -11.67 23.03 0.88
C GLY A 80 -13.10 22.46 0.93
N GLU A 81 -13.44 21.47 0.09
CA GLU A 81 -14.77 20.83 0.13
C GLU A 81 -14.93 19.71 1.16
N GLY A 82 -13.81 19.18 1.68
CA GLY A 82 -13.84 18.12 2.69
C GLY A 82 -13.96 18.66 4.11
N GLU A 83 -14.78 18.00 4.95
CA GLU A 83 -14.75 18.26 6.40
C GLU A 83 -13.33 18.00 6.94
N PRO A 84 -12.75 18.93 7.71
CA PRO A 84 -11.41 18.74 8.25
C PRO A 84 -11.39 17.53 9.19
N LEU A 85 -10.33 16.74 9.08
CA LEU A 85 -10.11 15.54 9.88
C LEU A 85 -9.10 15.86 10.98
N LEU A 86 -9.24 15.18 12.12
CA LEU A 86 -8.16 15.15 13.11
C LEU A 86 -6.89 14.58 12.45
N ILE A 87 -5.73 15.12 12.80
CA ILE A 87 -4.47 14.78 12.10
C ILE A 87 -4.15 13.27 12.07
N GLU A 88 -4.56 12.51 13.09
CA GLU A 88 -4.45 11.04 13.11
C GLU A 88 -5.43 10.35 12.16
N CYS A 89 -6.66 10.84 12.06
CA CYS A 89 -7.66 10.35 11.11
C CYS A 89 -7.23 10.65 9.67
N TRP A 90 -6.69 11.84 9.45
CA TRP A 90 -6.13 12.27 8.17
C TRP A 90 -5.00 11.35 7.71
N MET A 91 -4.04 11.01 8.59
CA MET A 91 -2.99 10.05 8.27
C MET A 91 -3.57 8.68 7.91
N GLY A 92 -4.56 8.22 8.68
CA GLY A 92 -5.24 6.96 8.42
C GLY A 92 -5.96 6.92 7.07
N GLU A 93 -6.64 8.00 6.71
CA GLU A 93 -7.36 8.11 5.44
C GLU A 93 -6.41 8.17 4.24
N ARG A 94 -5.41 9.05 4.32
CA ARG A 94 -4.43 9.22 3.24
C ARG A 94 -3.65 7.95 2.96
N TRP A 95 -3.25 7.21 4.00
CA TRP A 95 -2.33 6.07 3.88
C TRP A 95 -2.99 4.70 4.03
N GLY A 96 -4.30 4.66 4.31
CA GLY A 96 -5.05 3.42 4.47
C GLY A 96 -4.85 2.74 5.83
N LEU A 97 -4.41 3.46 6.86
CA LEU A 97 -4.19 2.91 8.21
C LEU A 97 -5.46 3.05 9.06
N GLY A 98 -5.88 1.96 9.69
CA GLY A 98 -7.08 1.88 10.55
C GLY A 98 -6.82 2.23 12.01
N ARG A 99 -5.56 2.50 12.39
CA ARG A 99 -5.14 2.88 13.75
C ARG A 99 -4.07 3.97 13.68
N PHE A 100 -3.58 4.38 14.85
CA PHE A 100 -2.50 5.36 15.00
C PHE A 100 -1.32 5.00 14.08
N PRO A 101 -0.79 5.96 13.29
CA PRO A 101 0.27 5.69 12.32
C PRO A 101 1.54 5.16 12.99
N PRO A 102 2.08 4.00 12.55
CA PRO A 102 3.34 3.50 13.07
C PRO A 102 4.53 4.38 12.66
N ASP A 103 5.64 4.34 13.40
CA ASP A 103 6.85 5.07 13.05
C ASP A 103 7.54 4.42 11.85
N PRO A 104 7.71 5.12 10.69
CA PRO A 104 8.38 4.56 9.52
C PRO A 104 9.82 4.13 9.79
N ALA A 105 10.46 4.55 10.89
CA ALA A 105 11.78 4.06 11.28
C ALA A 105 11.76 2.62 11.79
N LEU A 106 10.60 2.09 12.22
CA LEU A 106 10.46 0.74 12.75
C LEU A 106 10.20 -0.27 11.61
N PRO A 107 11.04 -1.31 11.48
CA PRO A 107 10.72 -2.45 10.63
C PRO A 107 9.52 -3.23 11.19
N ALA A 108 8.88 -4.02 10.34
CA ALA A 108 7.65 -4.74 10.61
C ALA A 108 7.76 -5.69 11.81
N ASP A 109 8.90 -6.35 11.98
CA ASP A 109 9.17 -7.28 13.08
C ASP A 109 9.40 -6.59 14.44
N GLN A 110 9.59 -5.27 14.44
CA GLN A 110 9.75 -4.45 15.64
C GLN A 110 8.49 -3.64 15.99
N LEU A 111 7.42 -3.75 15.20
CA LEU A 111 6.16 -3.13 15.54
C LEU A 111 5.55 -3.82 16.78
N PRO A 112 5.01 -3.05 17.75
CA PRO A 112 4.39 -3.63 18.94
C PRO A 112 3.13 -4.43 18.61
N ASP A 113 2.39 -3.98 17.59
CA ASP A 113 1.19 -4.62 17.07
C ASP A 113 1.24 -4.65 15.54
N PRO A 114 0.63 -5.65 14.90
CA PRO A 114 0.48 -5.66 13.45
C PRO A 114 -0.25 -4.40 12.93
N PRO A 115 0.17 -3.83 11.79
CA PRO A 115 -0.54 -2.75 11.15
C PRO A 115 -1.98 -3.15 10.86
N VAL A 116 -2.92 -2.30 11.26
CA VAL A 116 -4.35 -2.45 10.91
C VAL A 116 -4.62 -1.55 9.73
N TRP A 117 -5.14 -2.13 8.66
CA TRP A 117 -5.43 -1.45 7.41
C TRP A 117 -6.93 -1.16 7.29
N ARG A 118 -7.29 0.00 6.75
CA ARG A 118 -8.67 0.34 6.38
C ARG A 118 -9.07 -0.54 5.20
N GLU A 119 -10.35 -0.89 5.12
CA GLU A 119 -10.87 -1.60 3.96
C GLU A 119 -10.61 -0.77 2.70
N LEU A 120 -10.12 -1.44 1.65
CA LEU A 120 -10.03 -0.82 0.33
C LEU A 120 -11.44 -0.38 -0.10
N PRO A 121 -11.62 0.88 -0.53
CA PRO A 121 -12.89 1.29 -1.10
C PRO A 121 -13.18 0.39 -2.31
N SER A 122 -14.37 -0.20 -2.33
CA SER A 122 -14.88 -0.86 -3.53
C SER A 122 -15.22 0.23 -4.54
N VAL A 123 -14.26 0.59 -5.38
CA VAL A 123 -14.47 1.59 -6.42
C VAL A 123 -15.28 0.96 -7.55
N VAL A 124 -16.49 1.45 -7.73
CA VAL A 124 -17.32 1.18 -8.91
C VAL A 124 -17.23 2.44 -9.77
N GLU A 125 -16.59 2.32 -10.93
CA GLU A 125 -16.49 3.40 -11.90
C GLU A 125 -17.48 3.19 -13.03
N GLU A 126 -18.26 4.21 -13.37
CA GLU A 126 -19.06 4.22 -14.59
C GLU A 126 -18.16 4.57 -15.78
N LEU A 127 -17.82 3.56 -16.57
CA LEU A 127 -17.05 3.77 -17.79
C LEU A 127 -17.96 4.30 -18.92
N PRO A 128 -17.45 5.23 -19.76
CA PRO A 128 -18.16 5.67 -20.96
C PRO A 128 -18.58 4.49 -21.85
N HIS A 129 -19.70 4.62 -22.56
CA HIS A 129 -20.32 3.52 -23.31
C HIS A 129 -19.35 2.79 -24.27
N ASP A 130 -18.44 3.54 -24.90
CA ASP A 130 -17.52 3.04 -25.93
C ASP A 130 -16.17 2.59 -25.38
N ASP A 131 -15.95 2.70 -24.07
CA ASP A 131 -14.66 2.37 -23.48
C ASP A 131 -14.58 0.89 -23.10
N ASN A 132 -13.66 0.17 -23.73
CA ASN A 132 -13.39 -1.24 -23.46
C ASN A 132 -11.93 -1.41 -23.04
N GLN A 133 -11.64 -1.03 -21.79
CA GLN A 133 -10.30 -1.13 -21.20
C GLN A 133 -9.97 -2.53 -20.64
N ALA A 134 -10.54 -3.59 -21.21
CA ALA A 134 -10.25 -4.94 -20.74
C ALA A 134 -8.78 -5.30 -20.99
N THR A 135 -8.00 -5.46 -19.92
CA THR A 135 -6.61 -5.93 -19.98
C THR A 135 -6.51 -7.42 -19.64
N ALA A 136 -5.28 -7.94 -19.52
CA ALA A 136 -5.07 -9.32 -19.04
C ALA A 136 -5.68 -9.55 -17.65
N PHE A 137 -5.62 -8.53 -16.78
CA PHE A 137 -6.01 -8.62 -15.37
C PHE A 137 -7.21 -7.72 -14.99
N HIS A 138 -7.67 -6.85 -15.88
CA HIS A 138 -8.86 -6.02 -15.68
C HIS A 138 -9.96 -6.42 -16.65
N VAL A 139 -11.22 -6.34 -16.20
CA VAL A 139 -12.38 -6.51 -17.07
C VAL A 139 -13.40 -5.42 -16.81
N SER A 140 -14.05 -4.95 -17.87
CA SER A 140 -15.22 -4.09 -17.78
C SER A 140 -16.47 -4.95 -17.87
N LEU A 141 -17.42 -4.74 -16.96
CA LEU A 141 -18.72 -5.41 -16.93
C LEU A 141 -19.82 -4.38 -17.16
N ARG A 142 -20.72 -4.66 -18.11
CA ARG A 142 -21.84 -3.78 -18.44
C ARG A 142 -23.13 -4.35 -17.86
N PHE A 143 -23.89 -3.51 -17.17
CA PHE A 143 -25.18 -3.85 -16.58
C PHE A 143 -26.29 -3.09 -17.32
N ASP A 144 -27.37 -3.80 -17.69
CA ASP A 144 -28.59 -3.18 -18.21
C ASP A 144 -29.46 -2.74 -17.03
N THR A 145 -29.61 -1.42 -16.87
CA THR A 145 -30.38 -0.80 -15.80
C THR A 145 -31.89 -1.05 -15.90
N ARG A 146 -32.37 -1.59 -17.03
CA ARG A 146 -33.78 -1.96 -17.24
C ARG A 146 -34.10 -3.38 -16.78
N ALA A 147 -33.08 -4.19 -16.47
CA ALA A 147 -33.24 -5.57 -16.02
C ALA A 147 -32.91 -5.71 -14.52
N PRO A 148 -33.38 -6.77 -13.83
CA PRO A 148 -33.04 -7.00 -12.43
C PRO A 148 -31.51 -7.10 -12.22
N LEU A 149 -30.96 -6.27 -11.33
CA LEU A 149 -29.52 -6.18 -11.11
C LEU A 149 -28.93 -7.47 -10.52
N GLU A 150 -29.62 -8.10 -9.57
CA GLU A 150 -29.15 -9.30 -8.88
C GLU A 150 -28.79 -10.43 -9.86
N ALA A 151 -29.68 -10.71 -10.82
CA ALA A 151 -29.45 -11.74 -11.82
C ALA A 151 -28.23 -11.44 -12.70
N GLN A 152 -27.96 -10.16 -12.96
CA GLN A 152 -26.82 -9.71 -13.76
C GLN A 152 -25.51 -9.81 -12.95
N VAL A 153 -25.52 -9.47 -11.67
CA VAL A 153 -24.37 -9.63 -10.76
C VAL A 153 -23.99 -11.11 -10.64
N GLU A 154 -24.98 -11.98 -10.51
CA GLU A 154 -24.79 -13.43 -10.48
C GLU A 154 -24.16 -13.98 -11.77
N ALA A 155 -24.61 -13.47 -12.92
CA ALA A 155 -24.03 -13.82 -14.21
C ALA A 155 -22.58 -13.31 -14.35
N ALA A 156 -22.33 -12.07 -13.93
CA ALA A 156 -21.01 -11.45 -13.94
C ALA A 156 -20.02 -12.23 -13.06
N ARG A 157 -20.44 -12.63 -11.85
CA ARG A 157 -19.65 -13.44 -10.93
C ARG A 157 -19.24 -14.79 -11.55
N ARG A 158 -20.16 -15.48 -12.22
CA ARG A 158 -19.85 -16.73 -12.94
C ARG A 158 -18.85 -16.51 -14.08
N LEU A 159 -19.01 -15.42 -14.83
CA LEU A 159 -18.11 -15.07 -15.94
C LEU A 159 -16.68 -14.78 -15.42
N LEU A 160 -16.57 -14.00 -14.34
CA LEU A 160 -15.30 -13.72 -13.67
C LEU A 160 -14.64 -14.99 -13.17
N ALA A 161 -15.38 -15.87 -12.48
CA ALA A 161 -14.86 -17.15 -11.98
C ALA A 161 -14.32 -18.03 -13.11
N ALA A 162 -15.05 -18.14 -14.22
CA ALA A 162 -14.60 -18.89 -15.40
C ALA A 162 -13.34 -18.29 -16.04
N ARG A 163 -13.27 -16.95 -16.13
CA ARG A 163 -12.09 -16.24 -16.65
C ARG A 163 -10.86 -16.46 -15.76
N LEU A 164 -11.00 -16.32 -14.45
CA LEU A 164 -9.92 -16.57 -13.49
C LEU A 164 -9.43 -18.01 -13.58
N HIS A 165 -10.35 -18.97 -13.66
CA HIS A 165 -10.01 -20.38 -13.85
C HIS A 165 -9.23 -20.62 -15.16
N ARG A 166 -9.66 -20.00 -16.27
CA ARG A 166 -8.94 -20.08 -17.54
C ARG A 166 -7.52 -19.50 -17.44
N LEU A 167 -7.38 -18.30 -16.87
CA LEU A 167 -6.09 -17.65 -16.70
C LEU A 167 -5.12 -18.48 -15.83
N ARG A 168 -5.63 -19.16 -14.79
CA ARG A 168 -4.85 -20.11 -14.00
C ARG A 168 -4.41 -21.33 -14.81
N ARG A 169 -5.32 -21.92 -15.59
CA ARG A 169 -5.01 -23.07 -16.47
C ARG A 169 -3.97 -22.73 -17.55
N GLU A 170 -3.96 -21.50 -18.02
CA GLU A 170 -3.02 -20.99 -19.02
C GLU A 170 -1.67 -20.56 -18.40
N GLY A 171 -1.48 -20.72 -17.08
CA GLY A 171 -0.27 -20.27 -16.37
C GLY A 171 -0.08 -18.76 -16.40
N ARG A 172 -1.13 -17.99 -16.70
CA ARG A 172 -1.11 -16.52 -16.73
C ARG A 172 -1.44 -15.91 -15.37
N LEU A 173 -2.11 -16.70 -14.53
CA LEU A 173 -2.22 -16.51 -13.10
C LEU A 173 -1.54 -17.72 -12.45
N GLU A 174 -0.23 -17.85 -12.59
CA GLU A 174 0.50 -18.79 -11.74
C GLU A 174 0.24 -18.35 -10.28
N PRO A 175 -0.29 -19.23 -9.42
CA PRO A 175 -0.23 -18.96 -7.99
C PRO A 175 1.25 -18.99 -7.64
N ALA A 176 1.88 -17.81 -7.55
CA ALA A 176 3.21 -17.72 -6.98
C ALA A 176 3.17 -18.49 -5.67
N THR A 177 4.02 -19.50 -5.52
CA THR A 177 4.14 -20.18 -4.22
C THR A 177 4.45 -19.12 -3.18
N GLY A 178 4.00 -19.28 -1.93
CA GLY A 178 4.28 -18.27 -0.89
C GLY A 178 5.77 -17.93 -0.80
N ALA A 179 6.65 -18.92 -1.02
CA ALA A 179 8.09 -18.73 -1.11
C ALA A 179 8.52 -17.88 -2.31
N GLN A 180 7.95 -18.11 -3.50
CA GLN A 180 8.24 -17.29 -4.68
C GLN A 180 7.76 -15.85 -4.50
N GLN A 181 6.56 -15.66 -3.93
CA GLN A 181 6.04 -14.32 -3.65
C GLN A 181 6.95 -13.58 -2.67
N ILE A 182 7.36 -14.22 -1.57
CA ILE A 182 8.31 -13.65 -0.61
C ILE A 182 9.60 -13.22 -1.31
N ARG A 183 10.19 -14.09 -2.15
CA ARG A 183 11.43 -13.73 -2.87
C ARG A 183 11.25 -12.52 -3.78
N VAL A 184 10.16 -12.46 -4.54
CA VAL A 184 9.86 -11.32 -5.42
C VAL A 184 9.68 -10.03 -4.61
N LEU A 185 8.93 -10.08 -3.52
CA LEU A 185 8.72 -8.90 -2.67
C LEU A 185 10.02 -8.46 -1.98
N THR A 186 10.85 -9.39 -1.51
CA THR A 186 12.18 -9.08 -0.99
C THR A 186 13.04 -8.39 -2.04
N ALA A 187 13.06 -8.90 -3.27
CA ALA A 187 13.84 -8.30 -4.35
C ALA A 187 13.36 -6.88 -4.68
N TYR A 188 12.05 -6.61 -4.63
CA TYR A 188 11.51 -5.26 -4.78
C TYR A 188 11.93 -4.31 -3.66
N LEU A 189 11.93 -4.76 -2.39
CA LEU A 189 12.42 -3.93 -1.29
C LEU A 189 13.91 -3.63 -1.42
N ARG A 190 14.73 -4.64 -1.73
CA ARG A 190 16.18 -4.47 -1.97
C ARG A 190 16.44 -3.46 -3.08
N LEU A 191 15.69 -3.55 -4.18
CA LEU A 191 15.79 -2.58 -5.28
C LEU A 191 15.42 -1.17 -4.81
N LEU A 192 14.33 -0.99 -4.03
CA LEU A 192 13.95 0.32 -3.50
C LEU A 192 15.03 0.90 -2.58
N ASP A 193 15.60 0.07 -1.71
CA ASP A 193 16.64 0.48 -0.76
C ASP A 193 17.95 0.85 -1.49
N ALA A 194 18.30 0.11 -2.56
CA ALA A 194 19.42 0.45 -3.43
C ALA A 194 19.26 1.82 -4.10
N ILE A 195 18.05 2.11 -4.62
CA ILE A 195 17.75 3.41 -5.23
C ILE A 195 17.75 4.54 -4.18
N ASP A 196 17.26 4.31 -2.96
CA ASP A 196 17.29 5.28 -1.85
C ASP A 196 18.74 5.63 -1.44
N GLU A 197 19.66 4.66 -1.54
CA GLU A 197 21.11 4.85 -1.36
C GLU A 197 21.85 5.46 -2.56
N GLY A 198 21.15 5.68 -3.68
CA GLY A 198 21.71 6.31 -4.89
C GLY A 198 22.36 5.34 -5.89
N ALA A 199 22.18 4.03 -5.75
CA ALA A 199 22.57 3.07 -6.77
C ALA A 199 21.70 3.21 -8.03
N SER A 200 22.24 2.89 -9.19
CA SER A 200 21.44 2.81 -10.42
C SER A 200 20.60 1.52 -10.45
N PRO A 201 19.44 1.51 -11.14
CA PRO A 201 18.61 0.31 -11.26
C PRO A 201 19.37 -0.89 -11.84
N GLY A 202 20.28 -0.65 -12.80
CA GLY A 202 21.11 -1.68 -13.40
C GLY A 202 22.15 -2.28 -12.45
N GLU A 203 22.79 -1.46 -11.61
CA GLU A 203 23.73 -1.95 -10.57
C GLU A 203 23.01 -2.78 -9.52
N ALA A 204 21.84 -2.31 -9.06
CA ALA A 204 21.01 -3.05 -8.12
C ALA A 204 20.56 -4.39 -8.72
N MET A 205 20.09 -4.39 -9.97
CA MET A 205 19.68 -5.62 -10.64
C MET A 205 20.82 -6.58 -10.92
N ALA A 206 22.02 -6.11 -11.27
CA ALA A 206 23.16 -7.00 -11.51
C ALA A 206 23.51 -7.83 -10.26
N LEU A 207 23.25 -7.28 -9.06
CA LEU A 207 23.44 -7.97 -7.79
C LEU A 207 22.25 -8.88 -7.41
N LEU A 208 21.04 -8.59 -7.91
CA LEU A 208 19.82 -9.39 -7.69
C LEU A 208 19.61 -10.50 -8.74
N GLY A 209 20.22 -10.36 -9.92
CA GLY A 209 19.86 -11.06 -11.15
C GLY A 209 20.33 -12.51 -11.29
N ASP A 210 21.23 -12.98 -10.42
CA ASP A 210 21.68 -14.38 -10.40
C ASP A 210 20.74 -15.31 -9.60
N GLU A 211 19.73 -14.76 -8.91
CA GLU A 211 18.99 -15.52 -7.88
C GLU A 211 17.63 -16.11 -8.31
N ASP A 212 16.93 -15.58 -9.34
CA ASP A 212 15.59 -16.12 -9.69
C ASP A 212 15.07 -15.77 -11.11
N ALA A 213 14.66 -16.80 -11.87
CA ALA A 213 14.05 -16.66 -13.20
C ALA A 213 12.62 -16.05 -13.17
N ALA A 214 12.02 -15.88 -12.00
CA ALA A 214 10.70 -15.27 -11.82
C ALA A 214 10.73 -13.72 -11.81
N LEU A 215 11.91 -13.11 -11.68
CA LEU A 215 12.04 -11.65 -11.70
C LEU A 215 11.99 -11.12 -13.14
N PRO A 216 11.39 -9.93 -13.37
CA PRO A 216 11.52 -9.25 -14.66
C PRO A 216 13.00 -9.07 -15.01
N ALA A 217 13.39 -9.41 -16.24
CA ALA A 217 14.77 -9.23 -16.71
C ALA A 217 15.17 -7.76 -16.90
N ASP A 218 14.20 -6.85 -16.83
CA ASP A 218 14.37 -5.42 -17.07
C ASP A 218 14.24 -4.62 -15.76
N ALA A 219 15.26 -3.81 -15.47
CA ALA A 219 15.38 -3.03 -14.23
C ALA A 219 14.35 -1.94 -14.11
N ASP A 220 13.97 -1.31 -15.22
CA ASP A 220 12.97 -0.27 -15.22
C ASP A 220 11.59 -0.88 -14.98
N VAL A 221 11.30 -2.05 -15.57
CA VAL A 221 10.05 -2.78 -15.31
C VAL A 221 9.96 -3.21 -13.84
N MET A 222 11.06 -3.74 -13.29
CA MET A 222 11.12 -4.13 -11.88
C MET A 222 10.93 -2.94 -10.94
N LEU A 223 11.59 -1.82 -11.24
CA LEU A 223 11.50 -0.59 -10.44
C LEU A 223 10.11 0.03 -10.50
N VAL A 224 9.46 0.04 -11.66
CA VAL A 224 8.06 0.49 -11.80
C VAL A 224 7.14 -0.33 -10.91
N ARG A 225 7.31 -1.66 -10.86
CA ARG A 225 6.51 -2.53 -9.98
C ARG A 225 6.79 -2.32 -8.50
N ALA A 226 8.06 -2.21 -8.13
CA ALA A 226 8.44 -1.94 -6.74
C ALA A 226 7.89 -0.60 -6.25
N ARG A 227 7.94 0.45 -7.09
CA ARG A 227 7.36 1.76 -6.80
C ARG A 227 5.83 1.72 -6.71
N ALA A 228 5.15 1.00 -7.62
CA ALA A 228 3.70 0.85 -7.55
C ALA A 228 3.25 0.23 -6.22
N LEU A 229 3.95 -0.82 -5.76
CA LEU A 229 3.76 -1.42 -4.43
C LEU A 229 4.03 -0.42 -3.30
N ARG A 230 5.14 0.32 -3.33
CA ARG A 230 5.47 1.35 -2.33
C ARG A 230 4.44 2.49 -2.27
N ASP A 231 3.90 2.90 -3.42
CA ASP A 231 3.16 4.14 -3.56
C ASP A 231 1.65 3.98 -3.36
N ALA A 232 1.08 2.84 -3.74
CA ALA A 232 -0.36 2.60 -3.59
C ALA A 232 -0.73 1.12 -3.44
N GLU A 233 -0.07 0.23 -4.19
CA GLU A 233 -0.49 -1.17 -4.32
C GLU A 233 -0.18 -2.01 -3.06
N TYR A 234 0.61 -1.51 -2.10
CA TYR A 234 0.79 -2.15 -0.78
C TYR A 234 -0.54 -2.45 -0.09
N ARG A 235 -1.59 -1.67 -0.36
CA ARG A 235 -2.92 -1.90 0.20
C ARG A 235 -3.53 -3.21 -0.27
N PHE A 236 -3.23 -3.66 -1.49
CA PHE A 236 -3.71 -4.98 -1.95
C PHE A 236 -3.03 -6.12 -1.19
N LEU A 237 -1.77 -5.96 -0.81
CA LEU A 237 -1.07 -6.91 0.06
C LEU A 237 -1.70 -6.96 1.45
N ALA A 238 -2.17 -5.84 1.98
CA ALA A 238 -2.82 -5.80 3.29
C ALA A 238 -4.11 -6.63 3.37
N HIS A 239 -4.75 -6.92 2.23
CA HIS A 239 -6.02 -7.65 2.14
C HIS A 239 -5.93 -9.01 1.44
N SER A 240 -4.71 -9.49 1.15
CA SER A 240 -4.47 -10.80 0.51
C SER A 240 -4.37 -11.95 1.49
#